data_AF-A0A914F1P3-F1
#
_entry.id   AF-A0A914F1P3-F1
#
_cell.length_a   1.000
_cell.length_b   1.000
_cell.length_c   1.000
_cell.angle_alpha   90.00
_cell.angle_beta   90.00
_cell.angle_gamma   90.00
#
_symmetry.space_group_name_H-M   'P 1'
#
loop_
_entity.id
_entity.type
_entity.pdbx_description
1 polymer ?
#
loop_
_entity_poly.entity_id
_entity_poly.type
_entity_poly.pdbx_seq_one_letter_code
_entity_poly.pdbx_strand_id
1 'polypeptide(L)'
;MVVVAIVKDLNTSTMPYFGGILGFEFIDKEKVFNENFKPAVLKYCTILEKHASKSTINGFLFDSGITYADIYVSHMIQALNSVHPELMSLFQNLLFLSQRVFALPQLQNYILTRPQNQDAIFELIKKEFNPRKKEKYLTDASEHCN
;
A
#
# COMPACT_ATOMS: atom_id res chain seq x y z
N MET A 1 15.30 -11.68 -1.99
CA MET A 1 15.41 -10.53 -2.93
C MET A 1 14.21 -10.42 -3.89
N VAL A 2 13.69 -11.51 -4.45
CA VAL A 2 12.61 -11.47 -5.47
C VAL A 2 11.26 -10.95 -4.93
N VAL A 3 10.81 -11.41 -3.76
CA VAL A 3 9.51 -10.98 -3.18
C VAL A 3 9.45 -9.47 -2.95
N VAL A 4 10.52 -8.87 -2.43
CA VAL A 4 10.56 -7.42 -2.15
C VAL A 4 10.46 -6.61 -3.45
N ALA A 5 11.10 -7.05 -4.52
CA ALA A 5 10.99 -6.41 -5.83
C ALA A 5 9.54 -6.49 -6.36
N ILE A 6 8.89 -7.65 -6.26
CA ILE A 6 7.49 -7.83 -6.66
C ILE A 6 6.56 -6.87 -5.91
N VAL A 7 6.74 -6.72 -4.61
CA VAL A 7 5.89 -5.82 -3.80
C VAL A 7 6.16 -4.36 -4.14
N LYS A 8 7.43 -3.99 -4.39
CA LYS A 8 7.78 -2.64 -4.86
C LYS A 8 7.09 -2.33 -6.19
N ASP A 9 7.11 -3.26 -7.14
CA ASP A 9 6.49 -3.08 -8.44
C ASP A 9 4.96 -3.00 -8.31
N LEU A 10 4.35 -3.87 -7.48
CA LEU A 10 2.92 -3.79 -7.14
C LEU A 10 2.55 -2.44 -6.53
N ASN A 11 3.34 -1.95 -5.57
CA ASN A 11 3.09 -0.66 -4.94
C ASN A 11 3.21 0.48 -5.96
N THR A 12 4.26 0.49 -6.78
CA THR A 12 4.47 1.52 -7.80
C THR A 12 3.32 1.54 -8.82
N SER A 13 2.84 0.37 -9.24
CA SER A 13 1.72 0.27 -10.18
C SER A 13 0.38 0.66 -9.57
N THR A 14 0.15 0.40 -8.28
CA THR A 14 -1.16 0.68 -7.63
C THR A 14 -1.24 2.07 -7.02
N MET A 15 -0.11 2.73 -6.74
CA MET A 15 -0.06 4.05 -6.09
C MET A 15 -0.87 5.14 -6.80
N PRO A 16 -0.90 5.26 -8.14
CA PRO A 16 -1.71 6.30 -8.80
C PRO A 16 -3.21 6.18 -8.47
N TYR A 17 -3.72 4.94 -8.43
CA TYR A 17 -5.11 4.69 -8.07
C TYR A 17 -5.39 5.05 -6.60
N PHE A 18 -4.49 4.69 -5.69
CA PHE A 18 -4.58 5.10 -4.29
C PHE A 18 -4.50 6.62 -4.13
N GLY A 19 -3.62 7.30 -4.87
CA GLY A 19 -3.51 8.76 -4.90
C GLY A 19 -4.83 9.42 -5.31
N GLY A 20 -5.52 8.85 -6.31
CA GLY A 20 -6.85 9.30 -6.72
C GLY A 20 -7.99 9.00 -5.74
N ILE A 21 -7.92 7.86 -5.03
CA ILE A 21 -8.88 7.57 -3.95
C ILE A 21 -8.69 8.53 -2.78
N LEU A 22 -7.44 8.81 -2.41
CA LEU A 22 -7.08 9.66 -1.27
C LEU A 22 -7.14 11.16 -1.59
N GLY A 23 -7.38 11.54 -2.85
CA GLY A 23 -7.54 12.93 -3.28
C GLY A 23 -6.22 13.69 -3.47
N PHE A 24 -5.08 13.00 -3.57
CA PHE A 24 -3.79 13.60 -3.87
C PHE A 24 -3.61 13.91 -5.35
N GLU A 25 -4.32 13.19 -6.22
CA GLU A 25 -4.24 13.33 -7.67
C GLU A 25 -5.64 13.35 -8.29
N PHE A 26 -5.84 14.16 -9.33
CA PHE A 26 -7.05 14.11 -10.14
C PHE A 26 -6.88 13.06 -11.23
N ILE A 27 -7.58 11.93 -11.08
CA ILE A 27 -7.54 10.82 -12.04
C ILE A 27 -8.94 10.43 -12.51
N ASP A 28 -9.02 9.85 -13.69
CA ASP A 28 -10.18 9.03 -14.09
C ASP A 28 -10.09 7.68 -13.37
N LYS A 29 -10.87 7.54 -12.30
CA LYS A 29 -10.80 6.37 -11.41
C LYS A 29 -11.11 5.06 -12.13
N GLU A 30 -12.13 5.05 -12.99
CA GLU A 30 -12.56 3.85 -13.71
C GLU A 30 -11.51 3.43 -14.74
N LYS A 31 -10.97 4.41 -15.48
CA LYS A 31 -9.90 4.16 -16.44
C LYS A 31 -8.64 3.63 -15.76
N VAL A 32 -8.15 4.32 -14.72
CA VAL A 32 -6.94 3.90 -13.99
C VAL A 32 -7.15 2.55 -13.29
N PHE A 33 -8.36 2.26 -12.80
CA PHE A 33 -8.68 0.96 -12.23
C PHE A 33 -8.53 -0.16 -13.26
N ASN A 34 -9.17 -0.01 -14.43
CA ASN A 34 -9.24 -1.05 -15.45
C ASN A 34 -7.93 -1.23 -16.23
N GLU A 35 -7.23 -0.13 -16.55
CA GLU A 35 -6.03 -0.16 -17.38
C GLU A 35 -4.75 -0.47 -16.58
N ASN A 36 -4.71 -0.13 -15.30
CA ASN A 36 -3.49 -0.22 -14.50
C ASN A 36 -3.66 -1.00 -13.18
N PHE A 37 -4.56 -0.55 -12.29
CA PHE A 37 -4.65 -1.12 -10.93
C PHE A 37 -5.02 -2.60 -10.92
N LYS A 38 -6.16 -2.95 -11.52
CA LYS A 38 -6.68 -4.33 -11.52
C LYS A 38 -5.71 -5.29 -12.22
N PRO A 39 -5.17 -4.99 -13.42
CA PRO A 39 -4.15 -5.84 -14.04
C PRO A 39 -2.90 -6.03 -13.17
N ALA A 40 -2.42 -4.97 -12.52
CA ALA A 40 -1.24 -5.04 -11.64
C ALA A 40 -1.49 -5.92 -10.42
N VAL A 41 -2.63 -5.72 -9.74
CA VAL A 41 -3.03 -6.55 -8.60
C VAL A 41 -3.13 -8.01 -9.01
N LEU A 42 -3.83 -8.32 -10.10
CA LEU A 42 -3.94 -9.69 -10.59
C LEU A 42 -2.57 -10.30 -10.88
N LYS A 43 -1.71 -9.60 -11.61
CA LYS A 43 -0.36 -10.10 -11.96
C LYS A 43 0.49 -10.38 -10.71
N TYR A 44 0.68 -9.39 -9.86
CA TYR A 44 1.65 -9.50 -8.78
C TYR A 44 1.10 -10.30 -7.59
N CYS A 45 -0.19 -10.17 -7.26
CA CYS A 45 -0.79 -10.98 -6.21
C CYS A 45 -0.85 -12.45 -6.60
N THR A 46 -1.05 -12.83 -7.89
CA THR A 46 -0.92 -14.23 -8.30
C THR A 46 0.48 -14.79 -8.03
N ILE A 47 1.54 -14.00 -8.27
CA ILE A 47 2.92 -14.44 -8.00
C ILE A 47 3.16 -14.58 -6.49
N LEU A 48 2.67 -13.62 -5.70
CA LEU A 48 2.80 -13.63 -4.24
C LEU A 48 1.99 -14.77 -3.61
N GLU A 49 0.77 -15.03 -4.09
CA GLU A 49 -0.09 -16.14 -3.67
C GLU A 49 0.61 -17.48 -3.90
N LYS A 50 1.27 -17.64 -5.06
CA LYS A 50 2.10 -18.83 -5.35
C LYS A 50 3.32 -18.96 -4.43
N HIS A 51 3.86 -17.87 -3.90
CA HIS A 51 4.93 -17.94 -2.90
C HIS A 51 4.35 -18.30 -1.53
N ALA A 52 3.26 -17.66 -1.13
CA ALA A 52 2.59 -17.92 0.14
C ALA A 52 2.10 -19.37 0.25
N SER A 53 1.60 -19.96 -0.84
CA SER A 53 1.15 -21.36 -0.86
C SER A 53 2.27 -22.39 -0.73
N LYS A 54 3.53 -22.01 -1.01
CA LYS A 54 4.69 -22.89 -0.89
C LYS A 54 5.26 -22.95 0.51
N SER A 55 4.92 -22.01 1.38
CA SER A 55 5.33 -22.05 2.78
C SER A 55 4.53 -23.11 3.51
N THR A 56 5.14 -24.27 3.74
CA THR A 56 4.47 -25.40 4.38
C THR A 56 4.75 -25.50 5.88
N ILE A 57 5.80 -24.84 6.40
CA ILE A 57 6.30 -25.10 7.76
C ILE A 57 5.77 -24.11 8.80
N ASN A 58 5.71 -22.81 8.49
CA ASN A 58 5.43 -21.77 9.49
C ASN A 58 4.32 -20.78 9.06
N GLY A 59 3.86 -20.86 7.81
CA GLY A 59 2.84 -19.96 7.27
C GLY A 59 3.32 -18.53 7.00
N PHE A 60 4.62 -18.29 6.91
CA PHE A 60 5.24 -17.03 6.49
C PHE A 60 5.85 -17.21 5.10
N LEU A 61 6.18 -16.14 4.39
CA LEU A 61 6.72 -16.22 3.03
C LEU A 61 8.03 -17.01 2.90
N PHE A 62 8.73 -17.23 4.01
CA PHE A 62 9.98 -17.97 4.08
C PHE A 62 9.99 -18.96 5.24
N ASP A 63 10.56 -20.15 5.01
CA ASP A 63 10.64 -21.22 6.02
C ASP A 63 11.49 -20.84 7.25
N SER A 64 12.37 -19.83 7.12
CA SER A 64 13.20 -19.30 8.20
C SER A 64 12.42 -18.57 9.30
N GLY A 65 11.11 -18.38 9.14
CA GLY A 65 10.25 -17.64 10.06
C GLY A 65 9.85 -16.29 9.50
N ILE A 66 9.31 -15.45 10.39
CA ILE A 66 8.88 -14.11 10.03
C ILE A 66 10.06 -13.22 9.62
N THR A 67 9.86 -12.48 8.55
CA THR A 67 10.79 -11.49 8.03
C THR A 67 10.10 -10.15 7.82
N TYR A 68 10.88 -9.10 7.55
CA TYR A 68 10.34 -7.81 7.14
C TYR A 68 9.44 -7.91 5.88
N ALA A 69 9.72 -8.86 4.98
CA ALA A 69 8.89 -9.05 3.78
C ALA A 69 7.47 -9.48 4.13
N ASP A 70 7.28 -10.30 5.16
CA ASP A 70 5.96 -10.71 5.65
C ASP A 70 5.15 -9.52 6.14
N ILE A 71 5.79 -8.62 6.90
CA ILE A 71 5.16 -7.39 7.40
C ILE A 71 4.77 -6.47 6.26
N TYR A 72 5.69 -6.25 5.30
CA TYR A 72 5.45 -5.34 4.18
C TYR A 72 4.36 -5.86 3.24
N VAL A 73 4.40 -7.15 2.88
CA VAL A 73 3.33 -7.79 2.09
C VAL A 73 2.00 -7.69 2.83
N SER A 74 1.96 -8.07 4.11
CA SER A 74 0.71 -8.08 4.89
C SER A 74 0.04 -6.73 4.95
N HIS A 75 0.82 -5.65 5.10
CA HIS A 75 0.32 -4.28 5.06
C HIS A 75 -0.25 -3.90 3.70
N MET A 76 0.45 -4.23 2.60
CA MET A 76 -0.05 -4.00 1.24
C MET A 76 -1.35 -4.78 0.97
N ILE A 77 -1.45 -6.03 1.41
CA ILE A 77 -2.66 -6.84 1.28
C ILE A 77 -3.83 -6.23 2.06
N GLN A 78 -3.59 -5.71 3.26
CA GLN A 78 -4.63 -5.02 4.03
C GLN A 78 -5.12 -3.75 3.31
N ALA A 79 -4.22 -2.95 2.75
CA ALA A 79 -4.57 -1.76 1.98
C ALA A 79 -5.40 -2.11 0.74
N LEU A 80 -4.96 -3.08 -0.06
CA LEU A 80 -5.71 -3.56 -1.23
C LEU A 80 -7.08 -4.12 -0.85
N ASN A 81 -7.16 -4.90 0.23
CA ASN A 81 -8.42 -5.49 0.70
C ASN A 81 -9.39 -4.44 1.26
N SER A 82 -8.88 -3.31 1.77
CA SER A 82 -9.73 -2.21 2.25
C SER A 82 -10.44 -1.45 1.13
N VAL A 83 -9.86 -1.41 -0.08
CA VAL A 83 -10.44 -0.72 -1.23
C VAL A 83 -11.19 -1.65 -2.19
N HIS A 84 -10.71 -2.88 -2.37
CA HIS A 84 -11.25 -3.87 -3.30
C HIS A 84 -11.26 -5.28 -2.69
N PRO A 85 -12.11 -5.53 -1.66
CA PRO A 85 -12.20 -6.84 -1.03
C PRO A 85 -12.61 -7.95 -2.00
N GLU A 86 -13.45 -7.63 -2.99
CA GLU A 86 -13.87 -8.55 -4.04
C GLU A 86 -12.69 -9.06 -4.88
N LEU A 87 -11.74 -8.18 -5.20
CA LEU A 87 -10.54 -8.54 -5.95
C LEU A 87 -9.58 -9.36 -5.09
N MET A 88 -9.44 -9.01 -3.81
CA MET A 88 -8.56 -9.70 -2.88
C MET A 88 -9.09 -11.07 -2.43
N SER A 89 -10.40 -11.31 -2.54
CA SER A 89 -11.01 -12.61 -2.26
C SER A 89 -10.45 -13.75 -3.13
N LEU A 90 -9.79 -13.43 -4.25
CA LEU A 90 -9.11 -14.38 -5.12
C LEU A 90 -7.80 -14.93 -4.54
N PHE A 91 -7.25 -14.30 -3.48
CA PHE A 91 -5.91 -14.56 -2.95
C PHE A 91 -5.95 -14.93 -1.46
N GLN A 92 -6.51 -16.11 -1.15
CA GLN A 92 -6.78 -16.54 0.23
C GLN A 92 -5.51 -16.74 1.05
N ASN A 93 -4.42 -17.26 0.46
CA ASN A 93 -3.18 -17.46 1.21
C ASN A 93 -2.56 -16.12 1.62
N LEU A 94 -2.65 -15.09 0.77
CA LEU A 94 -2.23 -13.74 1.12
C LEU A 94 -3.08 -13.13 2.23
N LEU A 95 -4.40 -13.36 2.23
CA LEU A 95 -5.28 -12.93 3.32
C LEU A 95 -4.90 -13.62 4.64
N PHE A 96 -4.65 -14.94 4.63
CA PHE A 96 -4.22 -15.66 5.83
C PHE A 96 -2.84 -15.23 6.32
N LEU A 97 -1.90 -14.98 5.41
CA LEU A 97 -0.60 -14.40 5.75
C LEU A 97 -0.79 -13.07 6.49
N SER A 98 -1.60 -12.17 5.92
CA SER A 98 -1.88 -10.87 6.51
C SER A 98 -2.49 -10.99 7.91
N GLN A 99 -3.51 -11.83 8.07
CA GLN A 99 -4.12 -12.11 9.38
C GLN A 99 -3.11 -12.65 10.39
N ARG A 100 -2.26 -13.60 10.00
CA ARG A 100 -1.24 -14.20 10.87
C ARG A 100 -0.20 -13.18 11.32
N VAL A 101 0.29 -12.33 10.41
CA VAL A 101 1.24 -11.27 10.74
C VAL A 101 0.61 -10.26 11.67
N PHE A 102 -0.62 -9.83 11.39
CA PHE A 102 -1.31 -8.90 12.26
C PHE A 102 -1.68 -9.49 13.62
N ALA A 103 -1.84 -10.80 13.75
CA ALA A 103 -2.08 -11.48 15.04
C ALA A 103 -0.85 -11.54 15.97
N LEU A 104 0.33 -11.10 15.53
CA LEU A 104 1.54 -11.17 16.36
C LEU A 104 1.42 -10.23 17.58
N PRO A 105 1.71 -10.72 18.81
CA PRO A 105 1.55 -9.92 20.03
C PRO A 105 2.34 -8.60 20.01
N GLN A 106 3.57 -8.63 19.46
CA GLN A 106 4.41 -7.45 19.35
C GLN A 106 3.81 -6.40 18.40
N LEU A 107 3.19 -6.84 17.31
CA LEU A 107 2.58 -5.95 16.33
C LEU A 107 1.22 -5.42 16.83
N GLN A 108 0.44 -6.24 17.54
CA GLN A 108 -0.81 -5.83 18.19
C GLN A 108 -0.58 -4.68 19.17
N ASN A 109 0.45 -4.78 20.03
CA ASN A 109 0.82 -3.70 20.94
C ASN A 109 1.14 -2.39 20.19
N TYR A 110 1.87 -2.48 19.07
CA TYR A 110 2.16 -1.32 18.23
C TYR A 110 0.90 -0.76 17.57
N ILE A 111 0.00 -1.59 17.04
CA ILE A 111 -1.23 -1.13 16.37
C ILE A 111 -2.16 -0.38 17.33
N LEU A 112 -2.24 -0.82 18.59
CA LEU A 112 -3.05 -0.18 19.62
C LEU A 112 -2.46 1.17 20.07
N THR A 113 -1.13 1.30 20.08
CA THR A 113 -0.43 2.47 20.62
C THR A 113 0.02 3.47 19.56
N ARG A 114 0.13 3.06 18.29
CA ARG A 114 0.54 3.94 17.21
C ARG A 114 -0.50 5.05 17.02
N PRO A 115 -0.08 6.27 16.66
CA PRO A 115 -0.99 7.33 16.26
C PRO A 115 -1.95 6.83 15.17
N GLN A 116 -3.27 6.92 15.43
CA GLN A 116 -4.30 6.51 14.48
C GLN A 116 -4.42 7.59 13.39
N ASN A 117 -3.59 7.43 12.37
CA ASN A 117 -3.24 8.45 11.39
C ASN A 117 -4.09 8.39 10.11
N GLN A 118 -5.41 8.53 10.22
CA GLN A 118 -6.16 9.13 9.09
C GLN A 118 -6.28 10.63 9.38
N ASP A 119 -6.89 11.02 10.49
CA ASP A 119 -7.11 12.43 10.81
C ASP A 119 -5.82 13.21 11.04
N ALA A 120 -4.83 12.66 11.77
CA ALA A 120 -3.61 13.40 12.09
C ALA A 120 -2.69 13.65 10.87
N ILE A 121 -2.63 12.73 9.90
CA ILE A 121 -1.85 12.95 8.66
C ILE A 121 -2.60 13.91 7.73
N PHE A 122 -3.93 13.79 7.59
CA PHE A 122 -4.71 14.77 6.82
C PHE A 122 -4.62 16.18 7.42
N GLU A 123 -4.63 16.32 8.74
CA GLU A 123 -4.45 17.62 9.39
C GLU A 123 -3.02 18.17 9.23
N LEU A 124 -1.99 17.33 9.27
CA LEU A 124 -0.61 17.73 8.96
C LEU A 124 -0.46 18.17 7.48
N ILE A 125 -1.04 17.42 6.55
CA ILE A 125 -1.04 17.76 5.12
C ILE A 125 -1.82 19.06 4.89
N LYS A 126 -2.99 19.27 5.49
CA LYS A 126 -3.72 20.55 5.38
C LYS A 126 -2.93 21.73 5.96
N LYS A 127 -2.18 21.50 7.04
CA LYS A 127 -1.37 22.52 7.71
C LYS A 127 -0.13 22.90 6.88
N GLU A 128 0.52 21.95 6.23
CA GLU A 128 1.69 22.19 5.38
C GLU A 128 1.30 22.65 3.96
N PHE A 129 0.24 22.07 3.40
CA PHE A 129 -0.32 22.38 2.07
C PHE A 129 -1.42 23.46 2.17
N ASN A 130 -1.10 24.60 2.79
CA ASN A 130 -1.97 25.77 2.76
C ASN A 130 -1.92 26.40 1.35
N PRO A 131 -3.05 26.48 0.61
CA PRO A 131 -3.07 26.99 -0.78
C PRO A 131 -2.54 28.42 -0.92
N ARG A 132 -2.55 29.23 0.17
CA ARG A 132 -1.95 30.57 0.18
C ARG A 132 -0.42 30.60 0.06
N LYS A 133 0.27 29.48 0.31
CA LYS A 133 1.72 29.37 0.09
C LYS A 133 2.09 28.94 -1.33
N LYS A 134 1.18 28.32 -2.08
CA LYS A 134 1.43 27.85 -3.45
C LYS A 134 1.66 29.00 -4.43
N GLU A 135 0.92 30.10 -4.27
CA GLU A 135 1.13 31.34 -5.06
C GLU A 135 2.52 31.94 -4.83
N LYS A 136 3.00 31.96 -3.58
CA LYS A 136 4.32 32.49 -3.25
C LYS A 136 5.48 31.71 -3.90
N TYR A 137 5.39 30.37 -3.95
CA TYR A 137 6.42 29.56 -4.60
C TYR A 137 6.42 29.70 -6.13
N LEU A 138 5.26 30.01 -6.74
CA LEU A 138 5.16 30.24 -8.19
C LEU A 138 5.65 31.64 -8.58
N THR A 139 5.44 32.65 -7.73
CA THR A 139 6.02 33.99 -7.93
C THR A 139 7.53 33.98 -7.75
N ASP A 140 8.04 33.36 -6.67
CA ASP A 140 9.47 33.33 -6.36
C ASP A 140 10.29 32.53 -7.40
N ALA A 141 9.68 31.49 -8.00
CA ALA A 141 10.29 30.71 -9.08
C ALA A 141 10.33 31.46 -10.43
N SER A 142 9.40 32.39 -10.66
CA SER A 142 9.40 33.23 -11.87
C SER A 142 10.39 34.39 -11.82
N GLU A 143 10.81 34.80 -10.61
CA GLU A 143 11.80 35.86 -10.40
C GLU A 143 13.26 35.39 -10.54
N HIS A 144 13.51 34.08 -10.51
CA HIS A 144 14.87 33.51 -10.61
C HIS A 144 15.25 33.02 -12.03
N CYS A 145 14.37 33.24 -13.02
CA CYS A 145 14.58 32.85 -14.42
C CYS A 145 14.52 34.05 -15.40
N ASN A 146 14.87 35.25 -14.94
CA ASN A 146 15.17 36.40 -15.80
C ASN A 146 16.58 36.93 -15.51
#